data_AF-A0AAP5JPW5-F1
#
_entry.id   AF-A0AAP5JPW5-F1
#
_cell.length_a   1.000
_cell.length_b   1.000
_cell.length_c   1.000
_cell.angle_alpha   90.00
_cell.angle_beta   90.00
_cell.angle_gamma   90.00
#
_symmetry.space_group_name_H-M   'P 1'
#
loop_
_entity.id
_entity.type
_entity.pdbx_description
1 polymer ?
#
loop_
_entity_poly.entity_id
_entity_poly.type
_entity_poly.pdbx_seq_one_letter_code
_entity_poly.pdbx_strand_id
1 'polypeptide(L)'
;MIGIHPIHRRLAELHMLSKKRELTPLEWADLTHCIKQNATLVLKLDWLKELSVTAYAMQDTDWQHEICAQIKEIERTLDFPVI
;
A
#
# COMPACT_ATOMS: atom_id res chain seq x y z
N MET A 1 -1.77 -14.23 -5.30
CA MET A 1 -0.49 -14.28 -4.56
C MET A 1 -0.42 -12.94 -3.82
N ILE A 2 -0.16 -12.91 -2.51
CA ILE A 2 -0.03 -11.62 -1.82
C ILE A 2 1.36 -11.10 -2.15
N GLY A 3 1.45 -10.18 -3.12
CA GLY A 3 2.65 -9.41 -3.39
C GLY A 3 3.02 -8.60 -2.16
N ILE A 4 4.13 -8.94 -1.51
CA ILE A 4 4.66 -8.13 -0.42
C ILE A 4 5.41 -6.96 -1.04
N HIS A 5 4.77 -5.78 -1.02
CA HIS A 5 5.37 -4.54 -1.48
C HIS A 5 6.76 -4.30 -0.86
N PRO A 6 7.73 -3.75 -1.61
CA PRO A 6 9.04 -3.40 -1.08
C PRO A 6 8.98 -2.53 0.19
N ILE A 7 7.97 -1.66 0.32
CA ILE A 7 7.78 -0.84 1.52
C ILE A 7 7.40 -1.70 2.73
N HIS A 8 6.53 -2.70 2.58
CA HIS A 8 6.20 -3.61 3.68
C HIS A 8 7.40 -4.48 4.06
N ARG A 9 8.20 -4.91 3.08
CA ARG A 9 9.47 -5.61 3.33
C ARG A 9 10.42 -4.74 4.13
N ARG A 10 10.59 -3.48 3.73
CA ARG A 10 11.47 -2.52 4.42
C ARG A 10 10.99 -2.20 5.83
N LEU A 11 9.68 -2.04 6.03
CA LEU A 11 9.08 -1.89 7.37
C LEU A 11 9.39 -3.09 8.26
N ALA A 12 9.29 -4.31 7.74
CA ALA A 12 9.61 -5.53 8.49
C ALA A 12 11.11 -5.59 8.85
N GLU A 13 12.01 -5.25 7.93
CA GLU A 13 13.45 -5.17 8.19
C GLU A 13 13.77 -4.17 9.30
N LEU A 14 13.25 -2.95 9.20
CA LEU A 14 13.46 -1.89 10.20
C LEU A 14 12.87 -2.28 11.56
N HIS A 15 11.71 -2.95 11.58
CA HIS A 15 11.14 -3.49 12.81
C HIS A 15 12.08 -4.52 13.45
N MET A 16 12.60 -5.47 12.67
CA MET A 16 13.53 -6.49 13.18
C MET A 16 14.85 -5.88 13.66
N LEU A 17 15.35 -4.82 13.00
CA LEU A 17 16.52 -4.08 13.45
C LEU A 17 16.27 -3.37 14.78
N SER A 18 15.11 -2.72 14.93
CA SER A 18 14.71 -2.03 16.17
C SER A 18 14.63 -2.95 17.39
N LYS A 19 14.39 -4.25 17.17
CA LYS A 19 14.39 -5.28 18.23
C LYS A 19 15.79 -5.69 18.67
N LYS A 20 16.80 -5.51 17.82
CA LYS A 20 18.19 -5.92 18.08
C LYS A 20 19.03 -4.78 18.65
N ARG A 21 18.76 -3.55 18.21
CA ARG A 21 19.44 -2.34 18.67
C ARG A 21 18.57 -1.11 18.45
N GLU A 22 18.96 0.00 19.04
CA GLU A 22 18.39 1.29 18.68
C GLU A 22 18.63 1.60 17.20
N LEU A 23 17.61 2.15 16.56
CA LEU A 23 17.69 2.61 15.18
C LEU A 23 18.52 3.87 15.11
N THR A 24 19.37 3.95 14.08
CA THR A 24 20.11 5.16 13.76
C THR A 24 19.15 6.25 13.26
N PRO A 25 19.53 7.54 13.31
CA PRO A 25 18.70 8.62 12.77
C PRO A 25 18.31 8.41 11.30
N LEU A 26 19.19 7.81 10.50
CA LEU A 26 18.90 7.48 9.10
C LEU A 26 17.82 6.40 8.98
N GLU A 27 17.89 5.36 9.80
CA GLU A 27 16.88 4.28 9.82
C GLU A 27 15.54 4.78 10.37
N TRP A 28 15.52 5.73 11.30
CA TRP A 28 14.30 6.41 11.74
C TRP A 28 13.66 7.25 10.64
N ALA A 29 14.47 7.96 9.86
CA ALA A 29 13.99 8.70 8.70
C ALA A 29 13.41 7.74 7.65
N ASP A 30 14.09 6.63 7.39
CA ASP A 30 13.63 5.58 6.47
C ASP A 30 12.33 4.92 6.96
N LEU A 31 12.22 4.62 8.27
CA LEU A 31 11.01 4.09 8.89
C LEU A 31 9.83 5.06 8.72
N THR A 32 10.07 6.34 8.98
CA THR A 32 9.04 7.40 8.83
C THR A 32 8.59 7.52 7.38
N HIS A 33 9.53 7.49 6.44
CA HIS A 33 9.25 7.51 5.02
C HIS A 33 8.40 6.30 4.59
N CYS A 34 8.80 5.09 5.00
CA CYS A 34 8.08 3.87 4.71
C CYS A 34 6.67 3.87 5.31
N ILE A 35 6.48 4.34 6.55
CA ILE A 35 5.17 4.47 7.19
C ILE A 35 4.27 5.45 6.41
N LYS A 36 4.80 6.60 5.99
CA LYS A 36 4.04 7.60 5.24
C LYS A 36 3.52 7.03 3.93
N GLN A 37 4.39 6.37 3.16
CA GLN A 37 4.00 5.74 1.91
C GLN A 37 3.00 4.60 2.11
N ASN A 38 3.21 3.78 3.15
CA ASN A 38 2.28 2.72 3.53
C ASN A 38 0.89 3.28 3.86
N ALA A 39 0.83 4.35 4.65
CA ALA A 39 -0.43 4.99 5.01
C ALA A 39 -1.15 5.55 3.77
N THR A 40 -0.44 6.26 2.89
CA THR A 40 -1.02 6.76 1.63
C THR A 40 -1.58 5.64 0.78
N LEU A 41 -0.87 4.52 0.67
CA LEU A 41 -1.30 3.37 -0.12
C LEU A 41 -2.56 2.72 0.46
N VAL A 42 -2.55 2.42 1.76
CA VAL A 42 -3.68 1.77 2.44
C VAL A 42 -4.93 2.65 2.36
N LEU A 43 -4.80 3.95 2.68
CA LEU A 43 -5.93 4.87 2.62
C LEU A 43 -6.51 5.02 1.21
N LYS A 44 -5.65 5.04 0.18
CA LYS A 44 -6.11 5.11 -1.21
C LYS A 44 -6.85 3.84 -1.64
N LEU A 45 -6.34 2.67 -1.26
CA LEU A 45 -6.98 1.39 -1.56
C LEU A 45 -8.32 1.24 -0.84
N ASP A 46 -8.39 1.61 0.44
CA ASP A 46 -9.65 1.54 1.20
C ASP A 46 -10.69 2.48 0.61
N TRP A 47 -10.31 3.72 0.29
CA TRP A 47 -11.20 4.67 -0.37
C TRP A 47 -11.73 4.14 -1.72
N LEU A 48 -10.86 3.58 -2.57
CA LEU A 48 -11.29 3.00 -3.84
C LEU A 48 -12.23 1.79 -3.64
N LYS A 49 -11.98 0.96 -2.64
CA LYS A 49 -12.87 -0.18 -2.33
C LYS A 49 -14.24 0.31 -1.90
N GLU A 50 -14.31 1.28 -0.99
CA GLU A 50 -15.58 1.90 -0.58
C GLU A 50 -16.32 2.55 -1.76
N LEU A 51 -15.58 3.24 -2.63
CA LEU A 51 -16.14 3.84 -3.83
C LEU A 51 -16.69 2.79 -4.80
N SER A 52 -16.02 1.65 -4.95
CA SER A 52 -16.49 0.55 -5.79
C SER A 52 -17.82 -0.05 -5.29
N VAL A 53 -18.00 -0.11 -3.97
CA VAL A 53 -19.26 -0.57 -3.36
C VAL A 53 -20.36 0.46 -3.58
N THR A 54 -20.03 1.75 -3.53
CA THR A 54 -20.97 2.83 -3.83
C THR A 54 -21.43 2.80 -5.28
N ALA A 55 -20.50 2.65 -6.24
CA ALA A 55 -20.82 2.53 -7.65
C ALA A 55 -21.73 1.32 -7.93
N TYR A 56 -21.44 0.17 -7.31
CA TYR A 56 -22.28 -1.01 -7.37
C TYR A 56 -23.70 -0.75 -6.84
N ALA A 57 -23.83 -0.08 -5.68
CA ALA A 57 -25.12 0.25 -5.09
C ALA A 57 -25.96 1.18 -5.97
N MET A 58 -25.30 2.02 -6.78
CA MET A 58 -25.93 2.91 -7.76
C MET A 58 -26.23 2.22 -9.10
N GLN A 59 -25.89 0.93 -9.25
CA GLN A 59 -25.98 0.16 -10.50
C GLN A 59 -25.16 0.77 -11.66
N ASP A 60 -24.16 1.58 -11.34
CA ASP A 60 -23.24 2.16 -12.32
C ASP A 60 -22.05 1.22 -12.52
N THR A 61 -22.25 0.24 -13.40
CA THR A 61 -21.26 -0.80 -13.68
C THR A 61 -20.03 -0.28 -14.41
N ASP A 62 -20.17 0.79 -15.19
CA ASP A 62 -19.05 1.38 -15.93
C ASP A 62 -18.11 2.08 -14.95
N TRP A 63 -18.68 2.90 -14.05
CA TRP A 63 -17.91 3.52 -12.98
C TRP A 63 -17.29 2.48 -12.03
N GLN A 64 -18.02 1.41 -11.70
CA GLN A 64 -17.48 0.31 -10.89
C GLN A 64 -16.27 -0.34 -11.57
N HIS A 65 -16.32 -0.60 -12.88
CA HIS A 65 -15.20 -1.18 -13.63
C HIS A 65 -13.98 -0.26 -13.66
N GLU A 66 -14.16 1.05 -13.83
CA GLU A 66 -13.07 2.03 -13.77
C GLU A 66 -12.36 2.01 -12.41
N ILE A 67 -13.13 1.96 -11.32
CA ILE A 67 -12.57 1.89 -9.96
C ILE A 67 -11.82 0.57 -9.76
N CYS A 68 -12.38 -0.55 -10.21
CA CYS A 68 -11.71 -1.85 -10.15
C CYS A 68 -10.40 -1.87 -10.95
N ALA A 69 -10.34 -1.19 -12.09
CA ALA A 69 -9.11 -1.04 -12.87
C ALA A 69 -8.04 -0.24 -12.11
N GLN A 70 -8.44 0.84 -11.42
CA GLN A 70 -7.52 1.62 -10.57
C GLN A 70 -6.98 0.80 -9.39
N ILE A 71 -7.82 -0.01 -8.75
CA ILE A 71 -7.39 -0.92 -7.68
C ILE A 71 -6.36 -1.91 -8.22
N LYS A 72 -6.64 -2.55 -9.36
CA LYS A 72 -5.72 -3.51 -10.00
C LYS A 72 -4.39 -2.87 -10.40
N GLU A 73 -4.39 -1.62 -10.84
CA GLU A 73 -3.15 -0.92 -11.17
C GLU A 73 -2.30 -0.66 -9.93
N ILE A 74 -2.92 -0.24 -8.82
CA ILE A 74 -2.21 -0.11 -7.55
C ILE A 74 -1.68 -1.47 -7.10
N GLU A 75 -2.50 -2.52 -7.11
CA GLU A 75 -2.06 -3.88 -6.76
C GLU A 75 -0.94 -4.39 -7.66
N ARG A 76 -0.95 -4.04 -8.95
CA ARG A 76 0.15 -4.37 -9.88
C ARG A 76 1.44 -3.65 -9.47
N THR A 77 1.39 -2.36 -9.16
CA THR A 77 2.59 -1.65 -8.66
C THR A 77 3.11 -2.24 -7.34
N LEU A 78 2.24 -2.90 -6.57
CA LEU A 78 2.63 -3.60 -5.34
C LEU A 78 3.37 -4.92 -5.59
N ASP A 79 3.05 -5.61 -6.68
CA ASP A 79 3.56 -6.94 -7.03
C ASP A 79 4.93 -6.91 -7.72
N PHE A 80 5.38 -5.76 -8.22
CA PHE A 80 6.68 -5.65 -8.90
C PHE A 80 7.84 -5.44 -7.91
N PRO A 81 8.85 -6.33 -7.90
CA PRO A 81 10.09 -6.05 -7.20
C PRO A 81 10.78 -4.87 -7.90
N VAL A 82 11.05 -3.80 -7.16
CA VAL A 82 11.95 -2.73 -7.62
C VAL A 82 13.29 -3.40 -7.94
N ILE A 83 13.66 -3.36 -9.22
CA ILE A 83 14.92 -3.90 -9.79
C ILE A 83 16.09 -3.06 -9.29
#